data_AF-L9KRG3-F1
#
_entry.id   AF-L9KRG3-F1
#
_cell.length_a   1.000
_cell.length_b   1.000
_cell.length_c   1.000
_cell.angle_alpha   90.00
_cell.angle_beta   90.00
_cell.angle_gamma   90.00
#
_symmetry.space_group_name_H-M   'P 1'
#
loop_
_entity.id
_entity.type
_entity.pdbx_description
1 polymer ?
#
loop_
_entity_poly.entity_id
_entity_poly.type
_entity_poly.pdbx_seq_one_letter_code
_entity_poly.pdbx_strand_id
1 'polypeptide(L)'
;MAFQILLDQIGGLGRFQILHTIVLLTICIMVNPRVMLENFTAVVPSHRCWVHVLDNETVSGNDSEILSKEALLRISIPLDSNLRPEKCRRFIHPQWQLLHLNETFSNTVKPDTEPCMDGWVYNQSSFLSTIVTEWDLVCESESLNSVAKFVFMAGTLVGSIVFGYLSDRFGRSLILKWCIFQLAIVDTCVAFARTFPSYCLLRFLAGISTPAIMANCSILIIEWVAPRFQALGMILGVCAFSAGQVLLTGLAYAIRDWRTLQLVVSAPVFVLIFFSRFSIIMTYYGLAFHIQHLGSNIFLLHCLFGAVNLPASYVANLTLNHMGRRSTQTLSMFLQGLCLLVIIFIPQEMQILRVVISTLGVGFSFVAVIGSFVHGNELFPTVIRATALGTAGIFSSLGAAVSPLLMILKIYSPLLPWIIYGILSILAGLVILLLPETRNQPLPDTIQDVEKK
;
A
#
# COMPACT_ATOMS: atom_id res chain seq x y z
N MET A 1 -24.56 26.57 -5.96
CA MET A 1 -26.05 26.58 -5.99
C MET A 1 -26.65 25.83 -7.17
N ALA A 2 -26.20 26.02 -8.43
CA ALA A 2 -26.78 25.29 -9.58
C ALA A 2 -26.64 23.75 -9.51
N PHE A 3 -25.51 23.23 -9.02
CA PHE A 3 -25.25 21.79 -8.92
C PHE A 3 -26.12 21.07 -7.87
N GLN A 4 -26.42 21.73 -6.75
CA GLN A 4 -27.27 21.16 -5.69
C GLN A 4 -28.73 21.03 -6.14
N ILE A 5 -29.23 21.99 -6.90
CA ILE A 5 -30.60 21.96 -7.48
C ILE A 5 -30.71 20.79 -8.48
N LEU A 6 -29.65 20.54 -9.26
CA LEU A 6 -29.57 19.40 -10.17
C LEU A 6 -29.57 18.05 -9.40
N LEU A 7 -28.83 17.97 -8.30
CA LEU A 7 -28.77 16.77 -7.44
C LEU A 7 -30.10 16.44 -6.77
N ASP A 8 -30.86 17.45 -6.35
CA ASP A 8 -32.20 17.27 -5.80
C ASP A 8 -33.20 16.81 -6.88
N GLN A 9 -33.08 17.28 -8.12
CA GLN A 9 -33.91 16.84 -9.24
C GLN A 9 -33.68 15.38 -9.68
N ILE A 10 -32.45 14.86 -9.55
CA ILE A 10 -32.09 13.50 -9.99
C ILE A 10 -32.47 12.43 -8.93
N GLY A 11 -32.89 12.85 -7.73
CA GLY A 11 -33.13 11.95 -6.61
C GLY A 11 -31.80 11.52 -5.99
N GLY A 12 -31.35 12.27 -4.98
CA GLY A 12 -29.99 12.31 -4.43
C GLY A 12 -29.30 11.06 -3.85
N LEU A 13 -29.59 9.86 -4.36
CA LEU A 13 -28.96 8.59 -4.00
C LEU A 13 -28.91 7.64 -5.21
N GLY A 14 -28.40 8.11 -6.34
CA GLY A 14 -28.16 7.26 -7.51
C GLY A 14 -27.10 6.19 -7.23
N ARG A 15 -27.18 5.04 -7.91
CA ARG A 15 -26.18 3.94 -7.78
C ARG A 15 -24.73 4.42 -7.97
N PHE A 16 -24.51 5.40 -8.84
CA PHE A 16 -23.21 6.01 -9.06
C PHE A 16 -22.71 6.81 -7.85
N GLN A 17 -23.58 7.58 -7.20
CA GLN A 17 -23.23 8.35 -5.99
C GLN A 17 -22.87 7.40 -4.84
N ILE A 18 -23.64 6.33 -4.64
CA ILE A 18 -23.33 5.30 -3.63
C ILE A 18 -21.96 4.69 -3.88
N LEU A 19 -21.70 4.26 -5.11
CA LEU A 19 -20.42 3.65 -5.48
C LEU A 19 -19.25 4.62 -5.27
N HIS A 20 -19.41 5.88 -5.68
CA HIS A 20 -18.39 6.92 -5.50
C HIS A 20 -18.10 7.19 -4.02
N THR A 21 -19.14 7.29 -3.19
CA THR A 21 -18.98 7.44 -1.74
C THR A 21 -18.29 6.23 -1.11
N ILE A 22 -18.61 5.00 -1.53
CA ILE A 22 -17.92 3.78 -1.05
C ILE A 22 -16.43 3.80 -1.42
N VAL A 23 -16.08 4.24 -2.64
CA VAL A 23 -14.68 4.35 -3.08
C VAL A 23 -13.91 5.34 -2.20
N LEU A 24 -14.47 6.54 -1.97
CA LEU A 24 -13.86 7.56 -1.13
C LEU A 24 -13.72 7.10 0.33
N LEU A 25 -14.73 6.40 0.86
CA LEU A 25 -14.65 5.79 2.20
C LEU A 25 -13.55 4.72 2.27
N THR A 26 -13.39 3.90 1.24
CA THR A 26 -12.33 2.89 1.18
C THR A 26 -10.95 3.56 1.17
N ILE A 27 -10.77 4.64 0.42
CA ILE A 27 -9.53 5.43 0.42
C ILE A 27 -9.25 6.00 1.82
N CYS A 28 -10.27 6.54 2.50
CA CYS A 28 -10.15 7.03 3.88
C CYS A 28 -9.68 5.92 4.83
N ILE A 29 -10.31 4.74 4.81
CA ILE A 29 -9.93 3.60 5.68
C ILE A 29 -8.44 3.24 5.46
N MET A 30 -7.94 3.29 4.23
CA MET A 30 -6.56 2.92 3.91
C MET A 30 -5.53 4.00 4.29
N VAL A 31 -5.89 5.28 4.20
CA VAL A 31 -4.94 6.40 4.42
C VAL A 31 -4.89 6.83 5.89
N ASN A 32 -6.00 6.78 6.61
CA ASN A 32 -6.09 7.18 8.02
C ASN A 32 -5.09 6.49 8.99
N PRO A 33 -4.76 5.20 8.82
CA PRO A 33 -3.69 4.53 9.56
C PRO A 33 -2.36 5.30 9.60
N ARG A 34 -2.02 6.04 8.53
CA ARG A 34 -0.70 6.65 8.36
C ARG A 34 -0.37 7.72 9.41
N VAL A 35 -1.37 8.42 9.92
CA VAL A 35 -1.16 9.48 10.93
C VAL A 35 -0.66 8.89 12.26
N MET A 36 -1.14 7.70 12.63
CA MET A 36 -0.82 7.06 13.90
C MET A 36 0.17 5.90 13.77
N LEU A 37 0.60 5.59 12.54
CA LEU A 37 1.56 4.52 12.25
C LEU A 37 2.86 4.69 13.05
N GLU A 38 3.28 5.93 13.29
CA GLU A 38 4.49 6.24 14.05
C GLU A 38 4.43 5.83 15.52
N ASN A 39 3.22 5.77 16.11
CA ASN A 39 3.06 5.30 17.48
C ASN A 39 3.44 3.83 17.64
N PHE A 40 3.36 3.04 16.58
CA PHE A 40 3.76 1.63 16.57
C PHE A 40 5.20 1.45 16.07
N THR A 41 5.63 2.22 15.06
CA THR A 41 6.98 2.07 14.49
C THR A 41 8.08 2.71 15.35
N ALA A 42 7.75 3.70 16.19
CA ALA A 42 8.69 4.40 17.07
C ALA A 42 8.45 4.10 18.57
N VAL A 43 7.88 2.93 18.89
CA VAL A 43 7.83 2.46 20.28
C VAL A 43 9.26 2.26 20.76
N VAL A 44 9.55 2.76 21.97
CA VAL A 44 10.80 2.50 22.69
C VAL A 44 10.61 1.21 23.49
N PRO A 45 11.12 0.05 23.04
CA PRO A 45 11.09 -1.15 23.86
C PRO A 45 11.96 -0.96 25.11
N SER A 46 11.69 -1.77 26.15
CA SER A 46 12.54 -1.80 27.32
C SER A 46 13.96 -2.19 26.90
N HIS A 47 14.92 -1.36 27.25
CA HIS A 47 16.32 -1.49 26.87
C HIS A 47 17.21 -1.41 28.09
N ARG A 48 18.41 -1.96 27.93
CA ARG A 48 19.53 -1.80 28.86
C ARG A 48 20.80 -1.54 28.07
N CYS A 49 21.83 -1.08 28.76
CA CYS A 49 23.15 -0.94 28.18
C CYS A 49 23.78 -2.30 27.89
N TRP A 50 24.54 -2.38 26.80
CA TRP A 50 25.30 -3.58 26.47
C TRP A 50 26.50 -3.73 27.42
N VAL A 51 26.72 -4.94 27.92
CA VAL A 51 27.74 -5.25 28.93
C VAL A 51 28.60 -6.43 28.47
N HIS A 52 29.90 -6.19 28.27
CA HIS A 52 30.88 -7.19 27.82
C HIS A 52 30.83 -8.52 28.60
N VAL A 53 30.68 -8.49 29.92
CA VAL A 53 30.71 -9.70 30.77
C VAL A 53 29.42 -10.53 30.63
N LEU A 54 28.32 -9.90 30.25
CA LEU A 54 26.99 -10.51 30.19
C LEU A 54 26.59 -10.94 28.77
N ASP A 55 26.92 -10.10 27.79
CA ASP A 55 26.38 -10.17 26.44
C ASP A 55 27.39 -10.71 25.42
N ASN A 56 28.60 -11.08 25.85
CA ASN A 56 29.59 -11.77 25.01
C ASN A 56 29.30 -13.28 24.98
N GLU A 57 29.07 -13.86 23.80
CA GLU A 57 28.58 -15.24 23.58
C GLU A 57 29.54 -16.37 24.02
N THR A 58 30.69 -16.04 24.62
CA THR A 58 31.73 -17.03 24.99
C THR A 58 31.49 -17.75 26.31
N VAL A 59 30.43 -17.42 27.06
CA VAL A 59 30.07 -18.12 28.31
C VAL A 59 28.79 -18.95 28.09
N SER A 60 28.91 -20.03 27.33
CA SER A 60 27.94 -21.13 27.37
C SER A 60 28.65 -22.40 27.82
N GLY A 61 28.21 -22.95 28.95
CA GLY A 61 28.67 -24.26 29.39
C GLY A 61 28.78 -24.44 30.90
N ASN A 62 27.61 -24.69 31.50
CA ASN A 62 27.40 -25.60 32.64
C ASN A 62 27.62 -25.07 34.08
N ASP A 63 26.51 -25.13 34.82
CA ASP A 63 26.38 -25.39 36.26
C ASP A 63 26.26 -24.20 37.25
N SER A 64 26.12 -22.95 36.79
CA SER A 64 25.84 -21.79 37.67
C SER A 64 24.84 -20.77 37.11
N GLU A 65 23.81 -21.22 36.39
CA GLU A 65 22.97 -20.39 35.51
C GLU A 65 22.00 -19.40 36.19
N ILE A 66 21.67 -19.57 37.48
CA ILE A 66 20.70 -18.69 38.18
C ILE A 66 21.40 -17.57 38.96
N LEU A 67 22.66 -17.78 39.40
CA LEU A 67 23.45 -16.78 40.12
C LEU A 67 24.12 -15.76 39.18
N SER A 68 24.13 -15.98 37.86
CA SER A 68 24.97 -15.19 36.96
C SER A 68 24.27 -13.97 36.36
N LYS A 69 23.08 -14.09 35.75
CA LYS A 69 22.57 -13.00 34.89
C LYS A 69 22.07 -11.77 35.65
N GLU A 70 21.23 -11.95 36.66
CA GLU A 70 20.68 -10.85 37.45
C GLU A 70 21.72 -10.22 38.37
N ALA A 71 22.64 -11.03 38.91
CA ALA A 71 23.76 -10.54 39.70
C ALA A 71 24.74 -9.73 38.85
N LEU A 72 25.13 -10.23 37.66
CA LEU A 72 25.97 -9.50 36.72
C LEU A 72 25.30 -8.20 36.25
N LEU A 73 23.98 -8.18 36.04
CA LEU A 73 23.23 -6.96 35.76
C LEU A 73 23.30 -5.96 36.93
N ARG A 74 23.11 -6.41 38.17
CA ARG A 74 23.16 -5.56 39.37
C ARG A 74 24.55 -4.95 39.62
N ILE A 75 25.61 -5.66 39.22
CA ILE A 75 27.01 -5.24 39.35
C ILE A 75 27.42 -4.24 38.26
N SER A 76 26.81 -4.32 37.08
CA SER A 76 27.21 -3.55 35.88
C SER A 76 26.34 -2.33 35.63
N ILE A 77 25.08 -2.34 36.08
CA ILE A 77 24.12 -1.27 35.84
C ILE A 77 23.59 -0.73 37.18
N PRO A 78 23.68 0.59 37.44
CA PRO A 78 23.08 1.19 38.62
C PRO A 78 21.56 0.99 38.68
N LEU A 79 20.98 1.06 39.88
CA LEU A 79 19.53 1.03 40.05
C LEU A 79 18.98 2.45 40.08
N ASP A 80 17.93 2.69 39.32
CA ASP A 80 17.15 3.93 39.36
C ASP A 80 16.29 4.01 40.66
N SER A 81 15.66 5.14 40.91
CA SER A 81 14.82 5.47 42.06
C SER A 81 13.73 4.42 42.35
N ASN A 82 13.32 3.67 41.33
CA ASN A 82 12.31 2.60 41.41
C ASN A 82 12.91 1.18 41.60
N LEU A 83 14.18 1.07 42.01
CA LEU A 83 14.91 -0.20 42.19
C LEU A 83 14.96 -1.07 40.92
N ARG A 84 14.90 -0.44 39.73
CA ARG A 84 15.07 -1.09 38.43
C ARG A 84 16.41 -0.69 37.82
N PRO A 85 17.02 -1.52 36.96
CA PRO A 85 18.25 -1.14 36.27
C PRO A 85 18.05 0.18 35.52
N GLU A 86 18.99 1.11 35.72
CA GLU A 86 19.04 2.37 35.00
C GLU A 86 19.29 2.09 33.52
N LYS A 87 18.55 2.79 32.65
CA LYS A 87 18.52 2.42 31.23
C LYS A 87 19.60 3.08 30.39
N CYS A 88 20.16 4.19 30.88
CA CYS A 88 20.98 5.12 30.10
C CYS A 88 22.43 5.25 30.57
N ARG A 89 22.73 4.68 31.74
CA ARG A 89 24.05 4.75 32.36
C ARG A 89 24.47 3.38 32.82
N ARG A 90 25.78 3.14 32.78
CA ARG A 90 26.42 1.94 33.34
C ARG A 90 27.57 2.34 34.26
N PHE A 91 28.01 1.43 35.11
CA PHE A 91 29.24 1.62 35.87
C PHE A 91 30.44 1.49 34.95
N ILE A 92 31.44 2.36 35.13
CA ILE A 92 32.71 2.28 34.38
C ILE A 92 33.42 0.94 34.69
N HIS A 93 33.38 0.52 35.96
CA HIS A 93 33.93 -0.75 36.43
C HIS A 93 32.85 -1.57 37.14
N PRO A 94 32.76 -2.89 36.90
CA PRO A 94 31.78 -3.76 37.56
C PRO A 94 31.98 -3.72 39.08
N GLN A 95 30.94 -3.31 39.80
CA GLN A 95 30.95 -3.15 41.26
C GLN A 95 30.66 -4.50 41.95
N TRP A 96 31.63 -5.42 41.95
CA TRP A 96 31.49 -6.75 42.57
C TRP A 96 31.11 -6.69 44.05
N GLN A 97 31.39 -5.56 44.70
CA GLN A 97 30.99 -5.27 46.09
C GLN A 97 29.45 -5.32 46.29
N LEU A 98 28.65 -5.06 45.24
CA LEU A 98 27.18 -5.09 45.31
C LEU A 98 26.58 -6.51 45.42
N LEU A 99 27.36 -7.57 45.19
CA LEU A 99 26.94 -8.96 45.43
C LEU A 99 26.86 -9.29 46.92
N HIS A 100 27.78 -8.73 47.72
CA HIS A 100 27.94 -9.03 49.13
C HIS A 100 27.26 -7.94 49.97
N LEU A 101 25.93 -7.84 49.85
CA LEU A 101 25.09 -7.04 50.74
C LEU A 101 25.10 -7.64 52.15
N ASN A 102 26.16 -7.42 52.92
CA ASN A 102 26.16 -7.65 54.38
C ASN A 102 27.17 -6.81 55.16
N GLU A 103 27.98 -5.94 54.52
CA GLU A 103 28.87 -5.03 55.23
C GLU A 103 28.49 -3.56 54.97
N THR A 104 28.25 -2.84 56.07
CA THR A 104 28.02 -1.40 56.10
C THR A 104 29.30 -0.67 55.72
N PHE A 105 29.48 -0.38 54.43
CA PHE A 105 30.57 0.46 53.97
C PHE A 105 30.19 1.94 54.11
N SER A 106 30.86 2.62 55.02
CA SER A 106 31.03 4.07 54.99
C SER A 106 32.11 4.41 53.96
N ASN A 107 31.72 4.87 52.77
CA ASN A 107 32.45 5.93 52.06
C ASN A 107 31.59 6.54 50.95
N THR A 108 31.36 7.83 51.10
CA THR A 108 30.58 8.76 50.27
C THR A 108 31.27 9.07 48.94
N VAL A 109 31.57 8.06 48.13
CA VAL A 109 31.93 8.27 46.72
C VAL A 109 30.84 7.62 45.90
N LYS A 110 30.02 8.44 45.24
CA LYS A 110 29.06 7.91 44.25
C LYS A 110 29.88 7.14 43.20
N PRO A 111 29.57 5.88 42.93
CA PRO A 111 30.29 5.10 41.92
C PRO A 111 30.24 5.83 40.58
N ASP A 112 31.38 5.89 39.90
CA ASP A 112 31.49 6.58 38.62
C ASP A 112 30.64 5.87 37.56
N THR A 113 29.76 6.65 36.92
CA THR A 113 28.86 6.18 35.88
C THR A 113 29.18 6.87 34.56
N GLU A 114 29.10 6.13 33.47
CA GLU A 114 29.27 6.62 32.10
C GLU A 114 28.02 6.37 31.26
N PRO A 115 27.76 7.19 30.21
CA PRO A 115 26.75 6.87 29.21
C PRO A 115 27.14 5.61 28.44
N CYS A 116 26.14 4.95 27.86
CA CYS A 116 26.34 3.64 27.24
C CYS A 116 26.91 3.79 25.82
N MET A 117 28.23 3.63 25.71
CA MET A 117 28.98 3.84 24.46
C MET A 117 29.01 2.60 23.55
N ASP A 118 28.91 1.40 24.12
CA ASP A 118 29.05 0.12 23.39
C ASP A 118 27.72 -0.44 22.85
N GLY A 119 26.70 0.42 22.74
CA GLY A 119 25.38 0.06 22.24
C GLY A 119 24.38 -0.42 23.30
N TRP A 120 23.21 -0.87 22.84
CA TRP A 120 22.07 -1.23 23.67
C TRP A 120 21.54 -2.62 23.37
N VAL A 121 20.97 -3.26 24.39
CA VAL A 121 20.22 -4.50 24.26
C VAL A 121 18.75 -4.24 24.49
N TYR A 122 17.94 -4.48 23.46
CA TYR A 122 16.50 -4.27 23.46
C TYR A 122 15.74 -5.56 23.76
N ASN A 123 14.63 -5.45 24.49
CA ASN A 123 13.72 -6.56 24.68
C ASN A 123 12.83 -6.75 23.45
N GLN A 124 12.95 -7.90 22.79
CA GLN A 124 12.25 -8.23 21.54
C GLN A 124 10.90 -8.93 21.74
N SER A 125 10.39 -9.02 22.98
CA SER A 125 9.14 -9.72 23.28
C SER A 125 7.91 -9.09 22.59
N SER A 126 7.89 -7.76 22.48
CA SER A 126 6.75 -6.99 21.97
C SER A 126 6.91 -6.61 20.50
N PHE A 127 8.10 -6.13 20.11
CA PHE A 127 8.45 -5.76 18.75
C PHE A 127 9.83 -6.37 18.40
N LEU A 128 9.98 -6.86 17.17
CA LEU A 128 11.25 -7.44 16.70
C LEU A 128 12.23 -6.34 16.29
N SER A 129 11.74 -5.32 15.60
CA SER A 129 12.52 -4.17 15.17
C SER A 129 11.62 -2.94 15.14
N THR A 130 12.12 -1.82 15.68
CA THR A 130 11.50 -0.49 15.60
C THR A 130 12.53 0.52 15.08
N ILE A 131 12.04 1.69 14.68
CA ILE A 131 12.90 2.84 14.30
C ILE A 131 13.91 3.16 15.41
N VAL A 132 13.48 3.02 16.66
CA VAL A 132 14.31 3.26 17.84
C VAL A 132 15.43 2.24 17.97
N THR A 133 15.16 0.96 17.71
CA THR A 133 16.17 -0.11 17.82
C THR A 133 17.13 -0.15 16.64
N GLU A 134 16.81 0.49 15.52
CA GLU A 134 17.65 0.45 14.31
C GLU A 134 18.64 1.61 14.22
N TRP A 135 18.29 2.77 14.79
CA TRP A 135 19.20 3.93 14.88
C TRP A 135 19.52 4.33 16.32
N ASP A 136 19.25 3.42 17.28
CA ASP A 136 19.52 3.57 18.71
C ASP A 136 19.06 4.92 19.30
N LEU A 137 17.81 5.30 19.02
CA LEU A 137 17.23 6.60 19.36
C LEU A 137 16.75 6.66 20.82
N VAL A 138 17.69 6.49 21.75
CA VAL A 138 17.44 6.32 23.19
C VAL A 138 18.31 7.27 24.02
N CYS A 139 17.84 7.61 25.23
CA CYS A 139 18.56 8.47 26.18
C CYS A 139 18.81 9.88 25.62
N GLU A 140 20.06 10.27 25.36
CA GLU A 140 20.38 11.59 24.80
C GLU A 140 19.74 11.83 23.43
N SER A 141 19.59 10.76 22.65
CA SER A 141 19.00 10.80 21.31
C SER A 141 17.49 10.53 21.30
N GLU A 142 16.84 10.36 22.46
CA GLU A 142 15.39 10.15 22.58
C GLU A 142 14.59 11.30 21.95
N SER A 143 15.13 12.52 22.04
CA SER A 143 14.54 13.72 21.45
C SER A 143 14.33 13.60 19.94
N LEU A 144 15.14 12.80 19.23
CA LEU A 144 15.01 12.57 17.79
C LEU A 144 13.70 11.87 17.41
N ASN A 145 13.15 11.02 18.29
CA ASN A 145 11.82 10.42 18.06
C ASN A 145 10.73 11.50 18.02
N SER A 146 10.83 12.51 18.87
CA SER A 146 9.94 13.67 18.87
C SER A 146 10.16 14.56 17.65
N VAL A 147 11.42 14.68 17.18
CA VAL A 147 11.74 15.41 15.94
C VAL A 147 11.08 14.76 14.73
N ALA A 148 11.09 13.42 14.60
CA ALA A 148 10.43 12.73 13.49
C ALA A 148 8.92 13.00 13.44
N LYS A 149 8.23 12.91 14.59
CA LYS A 149 6.80 13.27 14.73
C LYS A 149 6.54 14.73 14.40
N PHE A 150 7.39 15.63 14.87
CA PHE A 150 7.31 17.06 14.58
C PHE A 150 7.47 17.32 13.09
N VAL A 151 8.44 16.70 12.42
CA VAL A 151 8.69 16.82 10.98
C VAL A 151 7.48 16.35 10.18
N PHE A 152 6.87 15.22 10.56
CA PHE A 152 5.62 14.77 9.94
C PHE A 152 4.50 15.81 10.11
N MET A 153 4.29 16.31 11.34
CA MET A 153 3.26 17.32 11.63
C MET A 153 3.51 18.65 10.91
N ALA A 154 4.76 19.11 10.82
CA ALA A 154 5.14 20.27 10.03
C ALA A 154 4.81 20.06 8.55
N GLY A 155 5.07 18.86 8.02
CA GLY A 155 4.63 18.44 6.70
C GLY A 155 3.11 18.56 6.54
N THR A 156 2.33 18.12 7.54
CA THR A 156 0.86 18.23 7.46
C THR A 156 0.35 19.68 7.40
N LEU A 157 1.01 20.60 8.10
CA LEU A 157 0.68 22.03 8.07
C LEU A 157 0.98 22.65 6.70
N VAL A 158 2.17 22.37 6.15
CA VAL A 158 2.55 22.85 4.82
C VAL A 158 1.63 22.25 3.76
N GLY A 159 1.34 20.95 3.87
CA GLY A 159 0.47 20.23 2.96
C GLY A 159 -0.95 20.76 2.93
N SER A 160 -1.56 21.06 4.08
CA SER A 160 -2.93 21.57 4.12
C SER A 160 -3.06 22.95 3.48
N ILE A 161 -2.06 23.82 3.61
CA ILE A 161 -2.05 25.14 2.98
C ILE A 161 -1.82 25.02 1.47
N VAL A 162 -0.75 24.32 1.08
CA VAL A 162 -0.35 24.19 -0.34
C VAL A 162 -1.40 23.41 -1.11
N PHE A 163 -1.77 22.21 -0.64
CA PHE A 163 -2.77 21.41 -1.34
C PHE A 163 -4.20 21.88 -1.13
N GLY A 164 -4.50 22.63 -0.07
CA GLY A 164 -5.78 23.34 0.04
C GLY A 164 -5.92 24.36 -1.07
N TYR A 165 -4.94 25.26 -1.21
CA TYR A 165 -4.92 26.26 -2.28
C TYR A 165 -4.90 25.63 -3.67
N LEU A 166 -4.04 24.63 -3.88
CA LEU A 166 -3.99 23.91 -5.14
C LEU A 166 -5.34 23.22 -5.39
N SER A 167 -6.00 22.62 -4.39
CA SER A 167 -7.26 21.87 -4.55
C SER A 167 -8.39 22.77 -5.03
N ASP A 168 -8.44 24.00 -4.53
CA ASP A 168 -9.44 24.97 -4.95
C ASP A 168 -9.15 25.57 -6.34
N ARG A 169 -7.89 25.56 -6.79
CA ARG A 169 -7.47 26.11 -8.09
C ARG A 169 -7.38 25.09 -9.22
N PHE A 170 -6.93 23.89 -8.87
CA PHE A 170 -6.59 22.78 -9.75
C PHE A 170 -7.54 21.57 -9.58
N GLY A 171 -8.58 21.72 -8.75
CA GLY A 171 -9.69 20.80 -8.55
C GLY A 171 -9.38 19.62 -7.63
N ARG A 172 -10.38 19.30 -6.81
CA ARG A 172 -10.31 18.34 -5.70
C ARG A 172 -9.98 16.91 -6.15
N SER A 173 -10.60 16.45 -7.23
CA SER A 173 -10.42 15.08 -7.74
C SER A 173 -9.02 14.83 -8.32
N LEU A 174 -8.41 15.83 -8.95
CA LEU A 174 -7.08 15.68 -9.53
C LEU A 174 -6.01 15.67 -8.44
N ILE A 175 -6.08 16.62 -7.51
CA ILE A 175 -5.11 16.72 -6.43
C ILE A 175 -5.19 15.54 -5.49
N LEU A 176 -6.40 15.03 -5.24
CA LEU A 176 -6.58 13.78 -4.50
C LEU A 176 -5.77 12.64 -5.13
N LYS A 177 -5.86 12.43 -6.46
CA LYS A 177 -5.10 11.38 -7.16
C LYS A 177 -3.59 11.61 -7.06
N TRP A 178 -3.13 12.86 -7.19
CA TRP A 178 -1.71 13.19 -7.11
C TRP A 178 -1.16 12.95 -5.70
N CYS A 179 -1.87 13.38 -4.65
CA CYS A 179 -1.49 13.15 -3.27
C CYS A 179 -1.47 11.65 -2.94
N ILE A 180 -2.45 10.87 -3.42
CA ILE A 180 -2.47 9.41 -3.25
C ILE A 180 -1.23 8.77 -3.91
N PHE A 181 -0.89 9.19 -5.13
CA PHE A 181 0.28 8.68 -5.85
C PHE A 181 1.60 9.07 -5.17
N GLN A 182 1.74 10.33 -4.76
CA GLN A 182 2.89 10.82 -4.01
C GLN A 182 3.06 10.04 -2.69
N LEU A 183 1.96 9.86 -1.93
CA LEU A 183 1.98 9.11 -0.68
C LEU A 183 2.45 7.67 -0.90
N ALA A 184 1.95 7.00 -1.94
CA ALA A 184 2.31 5.63 -2.26
C ALA A 184 3.83 5.47 -2.54
N ILE A 185 4.40 6.36 -3.36
CA ILE A 185 5.85 6.37 -3.66
C ILE A 185 6.65 6.60 -2.37
N VAL A 186 6.31 7.66 -1.64
CA VAL A 186 7.07 8.08 -0.46
C VAL A 186 7.02 7.01 0.62
N ASP A 187 5.86 6.42 0.91
CA ASP A 187 5.72 5.37 1.92
C ASP A 187 6.52 4.11 1.59
N THR A 188 6.63 3.78 0.30
CA THR A 188 7.49 2.67 -0.16
C THR A 188 8.96 3.01 0.04
N CYS A 189 9.37 4.22 -0.30
CA CYS A 189 10.74 4.69 -0.05
C CYS A 189 11.09 4.70 1.45
N VAL A 190 10.14 5.02 2.34
CA VAL A 190 10.34 4.98 3.80
C VAL A 190 10.78 3.61 4.28
N ALA A 191 10.20 2.53 3.73
CA ALA A 191 10.56 1.16 4.10
C ALA A 191 12.01 0.79 3.73
N PHE A 192 12.62 1.50 2.77
CA PHE A 192 14.01 1.30 2.33
C PHE A 192 14.98 2.34 2.91
N ALA A 193 14.52 3.26 3.75
CA ALA A 193 15.37 4.28 4.35
C ALA A 193 16.45 3.61 5.23
N ARG A 194 17.73 3.92 4.95
CA ARG A 194 18.88 3.40 5.71
C ARG A 194 19.39 4.37 6.77
N THR A 195 19.11 5.66 6.62
CA THR A 195 19.60 6.71 7.51
C THR A 195 18.45 7.52 8.09
N PHE A 196 18.59 7.94 9.35
CA PHE A 196 17.56 8.72 10.04
C PHE A 196 17.18 10.04 9.34
N PRO A 197 18.10 10.86 8.77
CA PRO A 197 17.72 12.06 8.04
C PRO A 197 16.91 11.78 6.76
N SER A 198 17.26 10.71 6.02
CA SER A 198 16.49 10.31 4.83
C SER A 198 15.07 9.87 5.20
N TYR A 199 14.93 9.21 6.34
CA TYR A 199 13.63 8.85 6.91
C TYR A 199 12.82 10.11 7.29
N CYS A 200 13.43 11.10 7.95
CA CYS A 200 12.75 12.37 8.28
C CYS A 200 12.28 13.14 7.04
N LEU A 201 13.11 13.23 5.99
CA LEU A 201 12.73 13.88 4.73
C LEU A 201 11.52 13.20 4.07
N LEU A 202 11.54 11.86 4.01
CA LEU A 202 10.43 11.10 3.45
C LEU A 202 9.17 11.24 4.31
N ARG A 203 9.31 11.27 5.64
CA ARG A 203 8.18 11.53 6.55
C ARG A 203 7.57 12.91 6.37
N PHE A 204 8.39 13.94 6.12
CA PHE A 204 7.90 15.27 5.77
C PHE A 204 7.04 15.22 4.49
N LEU A 205 7.54 14.56 3.43
CA LEU A 205 6.83 14.42 2.15
C LEU A 205 5.53 13.62 2.27
N ALA A 206 5.50 12.57 3.11
CA ALA A 206 4.28 11.81 3.40
C ALA A 206 3.27 12.66 4.21
N GLY A 207 3.79 13.46 5.16
CA GLY A 207 3.02 14.41 5.95
C GLY A 207 2.32 15.46 5.10
N ILE A 208 2.94 15.96 4.02
CA ILE A 208 2.31 16.92 3.11
C ILE A 208 1.06 16.31 2.43
N SER A 209 1.11 15.04 2.03
CA SER A 209 0.05 14.41 1.23
C SER A 209 -1.13 13.92 2.08
N THR A 210 -0.87 13.42 3.29
CA THR A 210 -1.88 12.74 4.14
C THR A 210 -3.11 13.61 4.49
N PRO A 211 -2.97 14.84 5.04
CA PRO A 211 -4.13 15.66 5.40
C PRO A 211 -4.87 16.17 4.16
N ALA A 212 -4.17 16.40 3.05
CA ALA A 212 -4.78 16.80 1.78
C ALA A 212 -5.72 15.72 1.24
N ILE A 213 -5.33 14.44 1.36
CA ILE A 213 -6.19 13.32 0.97
C ILE A 213 -7.43 13.27 1.85
N MET A 214 -7.27 13.38 3.18
CA MET A 214 -8.38 13.34 4.13
C MET A 214 -9.38 14.48 3.90
N ALA A 215 -8.88 15.70 3.73
CA ALA A 215 -9.72 16.87 3.48
C ALA A 215 -10.48 16.74 2.15
N ASN A 216 -9.78 16.43 1.06
CA ASN A 216 -10.41 16.30 -0.26
C ASN A 216 -11.41 15.14 -0.32
N CYS A 217 -11.15 14.01 0.33
CA CYS A 217 -12.13 12.91 0.42
C CYS A 217 -13.38 13.35 1.19
N SER A 218 -13.21 14.01 2.33
CA SER A 218 -14.33 14.45 3.17
C SER A 218 -15.22 15.45 2.44
N ILE A 219 -14.63 16.38 1.70
CA ILE A 219 -15.43 17.38 0.99
C ILE A 219 -16.07 16.80 -0.27
N LEU A 220 -15.39 15.91 -1.01
CA LEU A 220 -16.00 15.21 -2.14
C LEU A 220 -17.20 14.35 -1.69
N ILE A 221 -17.15 13.72 -0.51
CA ILE A 221 -18.31 13.02 0.05
C ILE A 221 -19.49 14.00 0.27
N ILE A 222 -19.24 15.23 0.73
CA ILE A 222 -20.29 16.22 0.98
C ILE A 222 -20.85 16.80 -0.33
N GLU A 223 -19.99 17.07 -1.32
CA GLU A 223 -20.38 17.67 -2.60
C GLU A 223 -21.26 16.74 -3.44
N TRP A 224 -20.99 15.44 -3.40
CA TRP A 224 -21.68 14.43 -4.22
C TRP A 224 -22.90 13.80 -3.54
N VAL A 225 -23.09 14.04 -2.25
CA VAL A 225 -24.24 13.56 -1.48
C VAL A 225 -25.28 14.68 -1.38
N ALA A 226 -26.54 14.35 -1.64
CA ALA A 226 -27.62 15.34 -1.54
C ALA A 226 -27.76 15.90 -0.11
N PRO A 227 -28.26 17.15 0.06
CA PRO A 227 -28.25 17.86 1.34
C PRO A 227 -28.84 17.06 2.51
N ARG A 228 -29.93 16.31 2.26
CA ARG A 228 -30.60 15.43 3.24
C ARG A 228 -29.73 14.31 3.80
N PHE A 229 -28.68 13.87 3.09
CA PHE A 229 -27.81 12.76 3.46
C PHE A 229 -26.37 13.18 3.78
N GLN A 230 -26.03 14.47 3.70
CA GLN A 230 -24.66 14.95 3.94
C GLN A 230 -24.17 14.62 5.36
N ALA A 231 -25.04 14.73 6.36
CA ALA A 231 -24.72 14.35 7.74
C ALA A 231 -24.38 12.86 7.86
N LEU A 232 -25.12 11.99 7.15
CA LEU A 232 -24.82 10.55 7.10
C LEU A 232 -23.47 10.29 6.42
N GLY A 233 -23.16 10.99 5.33
CA GLY A 233 -21.87 10.89 4.66
C GLY A 233 -20.69 11.27 5.56
N MET A 234 -20.84 12.34 6.35
CA MET A 234 -19.81 12.75 7.34
C MET A 234 -19.66 11.73 8.46
N ILE A 235 -20.76 11.20 9.01
CA ILE A 235 -20.73 10.15 10.04
C ILE A 235 -20.01 8.91 9.50
N LEU A 236 -20.32 8.48 8.28
CA LEU A 236 -19.64 7.35 7.63
C LEU A 236 -18.14 7.61 7.45
N GLY A 237 -17.74 8.85 7.10
CA GLY A 237 -16.35 9.27 7.02
C GLY A 237 -15.60 9.15 8.36
N VAL A 238 -16.24 9.56 9.47
CA VAL A 238 -15.69 9.40 10.82
C VAL A 238 -15.60 7.93 11.22
N CYS A 239 -16.61 7.11 10.90
CA CYS A 239 -16.55 5.66 11.12
C CYS A 239 -15.40 5.02 10.33
N ALA A 240 -15.16 5.46 9.09
CA ALA A 240 -14.03 5.02 8.27
C ALA A 240 -12.67 5.37 8.91
N PHE A 241 -12.57 6.50 9.61
CA PHE A 241 -11.38 6.85 10.41
C PHE A 241 -11.14 5.85 11.53
N SER A 242 -12.16 5.56 12.34
CA SER A 242 -12.06 4.58 13.43
C SER A 242 -11.75 3.17 12.91
N ALA A 243 -12.38 2.75 11.80
CA ALA A 243 -12.11 1.46 11.17
C ALA A 243 -10.65 1.34 10.69
N GLY A 244 -10.08 2.41 10.12
CA GLY A 244 -8.66 2.48 9.75
C GLY A 244 -7.73 2.31 10.96
N GLN A 245 -8.01 2.96 12.09
CA GLN A 245 -7.19 2.83 13.30
C GLN A 245 -7.24 1.41 13.91
N VAL A 246 -8.41 0.78 13.91
CA VAL A 246 -8.56 -0.62 14.34
C VAL A 246 -7.78 -1.55 13.42
N LEU A 247 -7.86 -1.34 12.09
CA LEU A 247 -7.10 -2.10 11.11
C LEU A 247 -5.59 -1.96 11.33
N LEU A 248 -5.10 -0.74 11.57
CA LEU A 248 -3.70 -0.47 11.87
C LEU A 248 -3.24 -1.23 13.11
N THR A 249 -4.03 -1.18 14.18
CA THR A 249 -3.69 -1.84 15.45
C THR A 249 -3.62 -3.37 15.27
N GLY A 250 -4.56 -3.94 14.53
CA GLY A 250 -4.53 -5.36 14.17
C GLY A 250 -3.31 -5.74 13.34
N LEU A 251 -2.95 -4.92 12.34
CA LEU A 251 -1.75 -5.13 11.52
C LEU A 251 -0.46 -5.00 12.33
N ALA A 252 -0.36 -4.02 13.23
CA ALA A 252 0.80 -3.82 14.10
C ALA A 252 0.97 -4.96 15.11
N TYR A 253 -0.11 -5.60 15.55
CA TYR A 253 -0.03 -6.79 16.41
C TYR A 253 0.48 -8.02 15.65
N ALA A 254 0.03 -8.21 14.40
CA ALA A 254 0.43 -9.32 13.55
C ALA A 254 1.85 -9.18 13.00
N ILE A 255 2.25 -7.96 12.63
CA ILE A 255 3.53 -7.64 12.00
C ILE A 255 4.37 -6.81 12.97
N ARG A 256 5.37 -7.46 13.58
CA ARG A 256 6.22 -6.88 14.64
C ARG A 256 7.49 -6.20 14.14
N ASP A 257 7.70 -6.18 12.83
CA ASP A 257 8.80 -5.47 12.17
C ASP A 257 8.27 -4.21 11.46
N TRP A 258 8.91 -3.07 11.70
CA TRP A 258 8.41 -1.78 11.25
C TRP A 258 8.52 -1.59 9.72
N ARG A 259 9.52 -2.19 9.07
CA ARG A 259 9.72 -2.07 7.60
C ARG A 259 8.64 -2.83 6.84
N THR A 260 8.36 -4.06 7.26
CA THR A 260 7.27 -4.87 6.70
C THR A 260 5.90 -4.27 6.99
N LEU A 261 5.68 -3.70 8.18
CA LEU A 261 4.45 -2.98 8.51
C LEU A 261 4.23 -1.78 7.58
N GLN A 262 5.27 -0.98 7.31
CA GLN A 262 5.20 0.19 6.41
C GLN A 262 4.78 -0.20 4.98
N LEU A 263 5.30 -1.32 4.46
CA LEU A 263 5.00 -1.88 3.14
C LEU A 263 3.58 -2.44 3.04
N VAL A 264 3.12 -3.16 4.07
CA VAL A 264 1.77 -3.74 4.07
C VAL A 264 0.70 -2.65 4.05
N VAL A 265 0.95 -1.51 4.71
CA VAL A 265 0.03 -0.37 4.67
C VAL A 265 0.08 0.35 3.30
N SER A 266 1.15 0.24 2.49
CA SER A 266 1.25 0.95 1.19
C SER A 266 0.71 0.13 0.02
N ALA A 267 0.73 -1.20 0.15
CA ALA A 267 0.26 -2.13 -0.86
C ALA A 267 -1.18 -1.86 -1.38
N PRO A 268 -2.20 -1.55 -0.55
CA PRO A 268 -3.58 -1.40 -1.02
C PRO A 268 -3.75 -0.26 -2.05
N VAL A 269 -2.99 0.82 -1.89
CA VAL A 269 -3.05 2.00 -2.78
C VAL A 269 -2.46 1.69 -4.15
N PHE A 270 -1.35 0.96 -4.21
CA PHE A 270 -0.76 0.50 -5.47
C PHE A 270 -1.64 -0.55 -6.16
N VAL A 271 -2.24 -1.45 -5.38
CA VAL A 271 -3.13 -2.50 -5.90
C VAL A 271 -4.32 -1.87 -6.61
N LEU A 272 -5.01 -0.87 -6.04
CA LEU A 272 -6.20 -0.31 -6.70
C LEU A 272 -5.92 0.36 -8.07
N ILE A 273 -4.76 0.99 -8.26
CA ILE A 273 -4.44 1.76 -9.47
C ILE A 273 -3.76 0.89 -10.54
N PHE A 274 -2.81 0.04 -10.14
CA PHE A 274 -1.94 -0.68 -11.09
C PHE A 274 -2.35 -2.13 -11.32
N PHE A 275 -3.10 -2.74 -10.40
CA PHE A 275 -3.53 -4.14 -10.52
C PHE A 275 -4.42 -4.38 -11.74
N SER A 276 -5.25 -3.41 -12.11
CA SER A 276 -6.12 -3.50 -13.29
C SER A 276 -5.29 -3.63 -14.57
N ARG A 277 -4.28 -2.77 -14.75
CA ARG A 277 -3.37 -2.79 -15.92
C ARG A 277 -2.49 -4.04 -15.93
N PHE A 278 -1.96 -4.43 -14.77
CA PHE A 278 -1.18 -5.65 -14.61
C PHE A 278 -1.99 -6.89 -15.03
N SER A 279 -3.21 -7.04 -14.52
CA SER A 279 -4.05 -8.22 -14.76
C SER A 279 -4.54 -8.33 -16.21
N ILE A 280 -4.91 -7.22 -16.84
CA ILE A 280 -5.32 -7.20 -18.26
C ILE A 280 -4.20 -7.75 -19.15
N ILE A 281 -2.97 -7.31 -18.93
CA ILE A 281 -1.86 -7.59 -19.84
C ILE A 281 -1.27 -8.97 -19.57
N MET A 282 -1.21 -9.36 -18.31
CA MET A 282 -0.83 -10.70 -17.90
C MET A 282 -1.72 -11.79 -18.52
N THR A 283 -3.04 -11.58 -18.54
CA THR A 283 -4.01 -12.55 -19.07
C THR A 283 -4.02 -12.58 -20.61
N TYR A 284 -3.85 -11.43 -21.26
CA TYR A 284 -3.67 -11.35 -22.71
C TYR A 284 -2.44 -12.15 -23.19
N TYR A 285 -1.27 -11.90 -22.58
CA TYR A 285 -0.06 -12.65 -22.93
C TYR A 285 -0.11 -14.12 -22.50
N GLY A 286 -0.88 -14.45 -21.46
CA GLY A 286 -1.01 -15.82 -20.96
C GLY A 286 -1.71 -16.72 -21.96
N LEU A 287 -2.77 -16.18 -22.58
CA LEU A 287 -3.43 -16.82 -23.71
C LEU A 287 -2.55 -16.86 -24.96
N ALA A 288 -1.85 -15.77 -25.26
CA ALA A 288 -0.99 -15.68 -26.44
C ALA A 288 0.18 -16.68 -26.39
N PHE A 289 0.78 -16.91 -25.23
CA PHE A 289 1.86 -17.88 -25.08
C PHE A 289 1.35 -19.33 -25.01
N HIS A 290 0.10 -19.56 -24.59
CA HIS A 290 -0.50 -20.90 -24.61
C HIS A 290 -0.76 -21.45 -26.03
N ILE A 291 -0.69 -20.61 -27.07
CA ILE A 291 -0.94 -20.99 -28.48
C ILE A 291 -0.16 -22.24 -28.89
N GLN A 292 1.06 -22.42 -28.41
CA GLN A 292 1.92 -23.57 -28.76
C GLN A 292 1.33 -24.92 -28.33
N HIS A 293 0.43 -24.94 -27.34
CA HIS A 293 -0.10 -26.16 -26.75
C HIS A 293 -1.56 -26.45 -27.12
N LEU A 294 -2.22 -25.56 -27.87
CA LEU A 294 -3.65 -25.60 -28.19
C LEU A 294 -4.02 -26.42 -29.42
N GLY A 295 -3.11 -26.60 -30.37
CA GLY A 295 -3.45 -27.30 -31.62
C GLY A 295 -2.23 -27.72 -32.44
N SER A 296 -2.50 -28.46 -33.51
CA SER A 296 -1.50 -29.08 -34.37
C SER A 296 -0.73 -28.08 -35.25
N ASN A 297 -1.32 -26.91 -35.56
CA ASN A 297 -0.74 -25.92 -36.47
C ASN A 297 -0.58 -24.55 -35.79
N ILE A 298 0.62 -24.26 -35.30
CA ILE A 298 0.96 -23.01 -34.58
C ILE A 298 0.75 -21.77 -35.48
N PHE A 299 1.09 -21.86 -36.76
CA PHE A 299 0.91 -20.76 -37.73
C PHE A 299 -0.57 -20.37 -37.91
N LEU A 300 -1.45 -21.37 -38.00
CA LEU A 300 -2.89 -21.14 -38.14
C LEU A 300 -3.47 -20.45 -36.90
N LEU A 301 -3.10 -20.93 -35.71
CA LEU A 301 -3.57 -20.36 -34.44
C LEU A 301 -3.08 -18.92 -34.25
N HIS A 302 -1.82 -18.64 -34.60
CA HIS A 302 -1.27 -17.29 -34.53
C HIS A 302 -2.00 -16.33 -35.50
N CYS A 303 -2.25 -16.78 -36.73
CA CYS A 303 -3.04 -16.03 -37.71
C CYS A 303 -4.47 -15.78 -37.21
N LEU A 304 -5.08 -16.77 -36.56
CA LEU A 304 -6.46 -16.67 -36.06
C LEU A 304 -6.57 -15.69 -34.88
N PHE A 305 -5.62 -15.71 -33.94
CA PHE A 305 -5.56 -14.74 -32.84
C PHE A 305 -5.33 -13.31 -33.36
N GLY A 306 -4.44 -13.13 -34.34
CA GLY A 306 -4.23 -11.85 -35.02
C GLY A 306 -5.49 -11.37 -35.74
N ALA A 307 -6.15 -12.28 -36.47
CA ALA A 307 -7.38 -11.98 -37.20
C ALA A 307 -8.54 -11.56 -36.26
N VAL A 308 -8.65 -12.14 -35.07
CA VAL A 308 -9.68 -11.80 -34.06
C VAL A 308 -9.47 -10.43 -33.43
N ASN A 309 -8.23 -9.92 -33.38
CA ASN A 309 -7.96 -8.57 -32.86
C ASN A 309 -8.60 -7.47 -33.73
N LEU A 310 -8.75 -7.69 -35.04
CA LEU A 310 -9.38 -6.73 -35.95
C LEU A 310 -10.89 -6.49 -35.65
N PRO A 311 -11.76 -7.52 -35.62
CA PRO A 311 -13.15 -7.33 -35.20
C PRO A 311 -13.23 -6.90 -33.73
N ALA A 312 -12.33 -7.37 -32.86
CA ALA A 312 -12.29 -6.92 -31.47
C ALA A 312 -12.01 -5.41 -31.35
N SER A 313 -11.15 -4.81 -32.18
CA SER A 313 -10.97 -3.35 -32.26
C SER A 313 -12.26 -2.63 -32.62
N TYR A 314 -12.99 -3.15 -33.61
CA TYR A 314 -14.26 -2.55 -34.04
C TYR A 314 -15.31 -2.64 -32.93
N VAL A 315 -15.44 -3.80 -32.29
CA VAL A 315 -16.32 -4.02 -31.14
C VAL A 315 -15.92 -3.13 -29.96
N ALA A 316 -14.62 -2.94 -29.70
CA ALA A 316 -14.13 -2.04 -28.66
C ALA A 316 -14.59 -0.60 -28.93
N ASN A 317 -14.45 -0.10 -30.16
CA ASN A 317 -14.90 1.24 -30.51
C ASN A 317 -16.43 1.39 -30.30
N LEU A 318 -17.21 0.41 -30.78
CA LEU A 318 -18.67 0.41 -30.61
C LEU A 318 -19.08 0.41 -29.12
N THR A 319 -18.50 -0.49 -28.33
CA THR A 319 -18.82 -0.64 -26.90
C THR A 319 -18.37 0.58 -26.09
N LEU A 320 -17.19 1.13 -26.36
CA LEU A 320 -16.71 2.36 -25.71
C LEU A 320 -17.61 3.57 -26.00
N ASN A 321 -18.17 3.64 -27.21
CA ASN A 321 -19.09 4.72 -27.61
C ASN A 321 -20.52 4.52 -27.12
N HIS A 322 -21.00 3.28 -26.95
CA HIS A 322 -22.39 2.97 -26.56
C HIS A 322 -22.60 2.62 -25.08
N MET A 323 -21.66 1.93 -24.45
CA MET A 323 -21.78 1.43 -23.06
C MET A 323 -20.95 2.23 -22.05
N GLY A 324 -19.97 3.02 -22.52
CA GLY A 324 -19.03 3.75 -21.67
C GLY A 324 -17.75 2.95 -21.40
N ARG A 325 -16.69 3.66 -20.99
CA ARG A 325 -15.33 3.12 -20.81
C ARG A 325 -15.29 2.13 -19.65
N ARG A 326 -15.87 2.48 -18.51
CA ARG A 326 -15.88 1.64 -17.29
C ARG A 326 -16.66 0.36 -17.54
N SER A 327 -17.89 0.48 -18.03
CA SER A 327 -18.77 -0.66 -18.29
C SER A 327 -18.15 -1.63 -19.31
N THR A 328 -17.56 -1.09 -20.38
CA THR A 328 -16.88 -1.89 -21.40
C THR A 328 -15.70 -2.67 -20.81
N GLN A 329 -14.86 -2.03 -20.00
CA GLN A 329 -13.72 -2.69 -19.36
C GLN A 329 -14.16 -3.76 -18.35
N THR A 330 -15.09 -3.47 -17.45
CA THR A 330 -15.55 -4.46 -16.47
C THR A 330 -16.21 -5.66 -17.16
N LEU A 331 -17.07 -5.42 -18.15
CA LEU A 331 -17.78 -6.48 -18.87
C LEU A 331 -16.82 -7.36 -19.70
N SER A 332 -15.86 -6.75 -20.39
CA SER A 332 -14.84 -7.49 -21.14
C SER A 332 -13.92 -8.31 -20.24
N MET A 333 -13.48 -7.79 -19.10
CA MET A 333 -12.67 -8.56 -18.14
C MET A 333 -13.44 -9.70 -17.47
N PHE A 334 -14.73 -9.50 -17.19
CA PHE A 334 -15.58 -10.53 -16.63
C PHE A 334 -15.84 -11.66 -17.63
N LEU A 335 -16.21 -11.32 -18.88
CA LEU A 335 -16.39 -12.30 -19.96
C LEU A 335 -15.09 -13.05 -20.26
N GLN A 336 -13.96 -12.36 -20.24
CA GLN A 336 -12.64 -12.97 -20.39
C GLN A 336 -12.35 -13.97 -19.26
N GLY A 337 -12.57 -13.58 -18.01
CA GLY A 337 -12.38 -14.48 -16.86
C GLY A 337 -13.27 -15.73 -16.94
N LEU A 338 -14.53 -15.57 -17.37
CA LEU A 338 -15.44 -16.69 -17.60
C LEU A 338 -14.93 -17.63 -18.72
N CYS A 339 -14.45 -17.09 -19.85
CA CYS A 339 -13.91 -17.91 -20.93
C CYS A 339 -12.72 -18.75 -20.44
N LEU A 340 -11.83 -18.17 -19.63
CA LEU A 340 -10.68 -18.87 -19.05
C LEU A 340 -11.10 -19.98 -18.08
N LEU A 341 -12.14 -19.74 -17.26
CA LEU A 341 -12.66 -20.76 -16.35
C LEU A 341 -13.39 -21.88 -17.11
N VAL A 342 -14.08 -21.57 -18.21
CA VAL A 342 -14.73 -22.59 -19.05
C VAL A 342 -13.71 -23.51 -19.72
N ILE A 343 -12.53 -22.99 -20.10
CA ILE A 343 -11.44 -23.79 -20.69
C ILE A 343 -10.99 -24.94 -19.77
N ILE A 344 -11.14 -24.80 -18.45
CA ILE A 344 -10.80 -25.83 -17.44
C ILE A 344 -11.65 -27.09 -17.64
N PHE A 345 -12.94 -26.93 -17.93
CA PHE A 345 -13.89 -28.03 -18.03
C PHE A 345 -13.85 -28.77 -19.37
N ILE A 346 -13.11 -28.25 -20.35
CA ILE A 346 -13.08 -28.82 -21.70
C ILE A 346 -11.95 -29.86 -21.79
N PRO A 347 -12.23 -31.14 -22.05
CA PRO A 347 -11.20 -32.16 -22.19
C PRO A 347 -10.28 -31.89 -23.38
N GLN A 348 -9.05 -32.42 -23.35
CA GLN A 348 -8.04 -32.19 -24.40
C GLN A 348 -8.47 -32.72 -25.79
N GLU A 349 -9.39 -33.68 -25.82
CA GLU A 349 -9.89 -34.30 -27.05
C GLU A 349 -10.74 -33.32 -27.89
N MET A 350 -11.41 -32.35 -27.27
CA MET A 350 -12.23 -31.34 -27.97
C MET A 350 -11.42 -30.10 -28.35
N GLN A 351 -10.40 -30.30 -29.19
CA GLN A 351 -9.45 -29.23 -29.57
C GLN A 351 -10.12 -28.03 -30.24
N ILE A 352 -11.10 -28.26 -31.13
CA ILE A 352 -11.81 -27.19 -31.85
C ILE A 352 -12.54 -26.26 -30.86
N LEU A 353 -13.28 -26.85 -29.92
CA LEU A 353 -14.03 -26.08 -28.92
C LEU A 353 -13.10 -25.26 -28.03
N ARG A 354 -11.97 -25.83 -27.62
CA ARG A 354 -10.95 -25.14 -26.82
C ARG A 354 -10.33 -23.96 -27.57
N VAL A 355 -10.03 -24.13 -28.86
CA VAL A 355 -9.52 -23.05 -29.72
C VAL A 355 -10.55 -21.93 -29.86
N VAL A 356 -11.81 -22.26 -30.15
CA VAL A 356 -12.90 -21.27 -30.27
C VAL A 356 -13.01 -20.42 -28.99
N ILE A 357 -13.07 -21.04 -27.81
CA ILE A 357 -13.19 -20.29 -26.55
C ILE A 357 -11.92 -19.49 -26.23
N SER A 358 -10.73 -20.03 -26.52
CA SER A 358 -9.48 -19.29 -26.33
C SER A 358 -9.43 -18.05 -27.21
N THR A 359 -9.91 -18.15 -28.46
CA THR A 359 -9.93 -17.04 -29.40
C THR A 359 -10.95 -15.97 -29.00
N LEU A 360 -12.11 -16.36 -28.49
CA LEU A 360 -13.08 -15.44 -27.89
C LEU A 360 -12.48 -14.71 -26.69
N GLY A 361 -11.77 -15.42 -25.82
CA GLY A 361 -11.07 -14.81 -24.69
C GLY A 361 -10.00 -13.79 -25.10
N VAL A 362 -9.22 -14.10 -26.13
CA VAL A 362 -8.25 -13.14 -26.69
C VAL A 362 -8.95 -11.88 -27.20
N GLY A 363 -10.09 -12.04 -27.90
CA GLY A 363 -10.90 -10.92 -28.35
C GLY A 363 -11.39 -10.03 -27.19
N PHE A 364 -11.95 -10.62 -26.13
CA PHE A 364 -12.38 -9.86 -24.94
C PHE A 364 -11.21 -9.18 -24.22
N SER A 365 -10.07 -9.85 -24.11
CA SER A 365 -8.84 -9.27 -23.55
C SER A 365 -8.38 -8.06 -24.34
N PHE A 366 -8.44 -8.15 -25.67
CA PHE A 366 -8.03 -7.06 -26.55
C PHE A 366 -8.96 -5.85 -26.44
N VAL A 367 -10.27 -6.07 -26.33
CA VAL A 367 -11.26 -5.02 -26.00
C VAL A 367 -10.92 -4.34 -24.67
N ALA A 368 -10.58 -5.12 -23.63
CA ALA A 368 -10.19 -4.59 -22.32
C ALA A 368 -8.89 -3.76 -22.40
N VAL A 369 -7.88 -4.21 -23.16
CA VAL A 369 -6.63 -3.47 -23.39
C VAL A 369 -6.90 -2.11 -24.03
N ILE A 370 -7.65 -2.09 -25.14
CA ILE A 370 -8.01 -0.85 -25.85
C ILE A 370 -8.78 0.07 -24.93
N GLY A 371 -9.82 -0.44 -24.27
CA GLY A 371 -10.62 0.33 -23.33
C GLY A 371 -9.77 0.94 -22.23
N SER A 372 -8.82 0.18 -21.69
CA SER A 372 -7.91 0.63 -20.63
C SER A 372 -6.91 1.69 -21.10
N PHE A 373 -6.41 1.59 -22.34
CA PHE A 373 -5.57 2.64 -22.94
C PHE A 373 -6.34 3.94 -23.17
N VAL A 374 -7.55 3.85 -23.73
CA VAL A 374 -8.42 5.01 -23.97
C VAL A 374 -8.78 5.67 -22.64
N HIS A 375 -9.23 4.87 -21.66
CA HIS A 375 -9.61 5.38 -20.35
C HIS A 375 -8.43 5.99 -19.59
N GLY A 376 -7.23 5.41 -19.69
CA GLY A 376 -6.02 6.01 -19.15
C GLY A 376 -5.71 7.37 -19.77
N ASN A 377 -5.84 7.50 -21.10
CA ASN A 377 -5.64 8.78 -21.79
C ASN A 377 -6.68 9.84 -21.39
N GLU A 378 -7.92 9.43 -21.10
CA GLU A 378 -9.00 10.31 -20.68
C GLU A 378 -8.96 10.67 -19.19
N LEU A 379 -8.32 9.83 -18.35
CA LEU A 379 -8.19 10.05 -16.91
C LEU A 379 -7.14 11.11 -16.54
N PHE A 380 -6.08 11.20 -17.35
CA PHE A 380 -4.90 12.03 -17.06
C PHE A 380 -4.82 13.26 -17.98
N PRO A 381 -4.69 14.49 -17.41
CA PRO A 381 -4.50 15.69 -18.19
C PRO A 381 -3.16 15.65 -18.95
N THR A 382 -3.11 16.32 -20.11
CA THR A 382 -1.95 16.36 -21.03
C THR A 382 -0.60 16.50 -20.31
N VAL A 383 -0.53 17.38 -19.31
CA VAL A 383 0.69 17.75 -18.57
C VAL A 383 1.34 16.57 -17.84
N ILE A 384 0.54 15.64 -17.29
CA ILE A 384 1.02 14.47 -16.54
C ILE A 384 0.74 13.15 -17.26
N ARG A 385 0.15 13.21 -18.45
CA ARG A 385 -0.28 12.03 -19.21
C ARG A 385 0.89 11.12 -19.56
N ALA A 386 2.00 11.70 -20.03
CA ALA A 386 3.19 10.94 -20.41
C ALA A 386 3.79 10.17 -19.22
N THR A 387 3.92 10.82 -18.06
CA THR A 387 4.46 10.20 -16.84
C THR A 387 3.52 9.14 -16.26
N ALA A 388 2.21 9.38 -16.27
CA ALA A 388 1.22 8.42 -15.76
C ALA A 388 1.09 7.18 -16.66
N LEU A 389 1.10 7.37 -17.98
CA LEU A 389 1.11 6.25 -18.93
C LEU A 389 2.44 5.47 -18.88
N GLY A 390 3.56 6.17 -18.71
CA GLY A 390 4.88 5.53 -18.56
C GLY A 390 4.93 4.62 -17.33
N THR A 391 4.50 5.11 -16.17
CA THR A 391 4.42 4.31 -14.94
C THR A 391 3.45 3.13 -15.07
N ALA A 392 2.25 3.36 -15.63
CA ALA A 392 1.32 2.27 -15.95
C ALA A 392 1.91 1.24 -16.93
N GLY A 393 2.76 1.68 -17.86
CA GLY A 393 3.51 0.84 -18.79
C GLY A 393 4.54 -0.07 -18.13
N ILE A 394 5.14 0.34 -17.01
CA ILE A 394 6.06 -0.51 -16.23
C ILE A 394 5.28 -1.70 -15.63
N PHE A 395 4.14 -1.46 -14.99
CA PHE A 395 3.30 -2.52 -14.43
C PHE A 395 2.68 -3.42 -15.50
N SER A 396 2.37 -2.84 -16.66
CA SER A 396 1.95 -3.56 -17.86
C SER A 396 3.04 -4.56 -18.32
N SER A 397 4.29 -4.10 -18.38
CA SER A 397 5.44 -4.91 -18.76
C SER A 397 5.72 -6.01 -17.73
N LEU A 398 5.56 -5.70 -16.44
CA LEU A 398 5.65 -6.70 -15.37
C LEU A 398 4.59 -7.80 -15.54
N GLY A 399 3.35 -7.44 -15.88
CA GLY A 399 2.28 -8.40 -16.18
C GLY A 399 2.64 -9.32 -17.35
N ALA A 400 3.20 -8.76 -18.42
CA ALA A 400 3.66 -9.52 -19.57
C ALA A 400 4.81 -10.49 -19.20
N ALA A 401 5.76 -10.07 -18.37
CA ALA A 401 6.89 -10.88 -17.93
C ALA A 401 6.49 -12.02 -16.97
N VAL A 402 5.54 -11.75 -16.06
CA VAL A 402 5.00 -12.76 -15.13
C VAL A 402 4.14 -13.80 -15.84
N SER A 403 3.54 -13.43 -16.96
CA SER A 403 2.64 -14.30 -17.72
C SER A 403 3.23 -15.67 -18.08
N PRO A 404 4.37 -15.80 -18.79
CA PRO A 404 4.96 -17.10 -19.10
C PRO A 404 5.46 -17.86 -17.85
N LEU A 405 5.87 -17.16 -16.79
CA LEU A 405 6.28 -17.78 -15.53
C LEU A 405 5.14 -18.55 -14.87
N LEU A 406 3.91 -18.01 -14.93
CA LEU A 406 2.74 -18.74 -14.45
C LEU A 406 2.44 -20.00 -15.24
N MET A 407 2.83 -20.09 -16.52
CA MET A 407 2.65 -21.33 -17.27
C MET A 407 3.59 -22.45 -16.82
N ILE A 408 4.67 -22.15 -16.09
CA ILE A 408 5.53 -23.16 -15.47
C ILE A 408 4.75 -23.94 -14.39
N LEU A 409 3.76 -23.32 -13.73
CA LEU A 409 2.91 -23.99 -12.74
C LEU A 409 2.11 -25.16 -13.32
N LYS A 410 2.03 -25.27 -14.65
CA LYS A 410 1.46 -26.44 -15.34
C LYS A 410 2.14 -27.76 -14.95
N ILE A 411 3.41 -27.72 -14.52
CA ILE A 411 4.16 -28.88 -14.03
C ILE A 411 3.47 -29.50 -12.80
N TYR A 412 2.96 -28.66 -11.88
CA TYR A 412 2.32 -29.13 -10.65
C TYR A 412 0.86 -29.51 -10.90
N SER A 413 0.10 -28.66 -11.59
CA SER A 413 -1.23 -29.04 -12.04
C SER A 413 -1.62 -28.31 -13.33
N PRO A 414 -2.25 -29.01 -14.30
CA PRO A 414 -2.56 -28.44 -15.61
C PRO A 414 -3.64 -27.35 -15.56
N LEU A 415 -4.38 -27.25 -14.45
CA LEU A 415 -5.50 -26.33 -14.26
C LEU A 415 -5.09 -25.02 -13.56
N LEU A 416 -3.99 -25.01 -12.81
CA LEU A 416 -3.60 -23.88 -11.94
C LEU A 416 -3.45 -22.55 -12.68
N PRO A 417 -2.75 -22.49 -13.83
CA PRO A 417 -2.55 -21.21 -14.52
C PRO A 417 -3.87 -20.59 -14.97
N TRP A 418 -4.81 -21.41 -15.44
CA TRP A 418 -6.13 -20.98 -15.91
C TRP A 418 -7.01 -20.42 -14.79
N ILE A 419 -6.98 -21.08 -13.62
CA ILE A 419 -7.66 -20.59 -12.42
C ILE A 419 -7.10 -19.22 -12.04
N ILE A 420 -5.77 -19.08 -12.02
CA ILE A 420 -5.12 -17.82 -11.65
C ILE A 420 -5.46 -16.71 -12.64
N TYR A 421 -5.33 -16.94 -13.95
CA TYR A 421 -5.69 -15.93 -14.96
C TYR A 421 -7.18 -15.57 -14.92
N GLY A 422 -8.07 -16.55 -14.73
CA GLY A 422 -9.51 -16.34 -14.65
C GLY A 422 -9.91 -15.49 -13.43
N ILE A 423 -9.44 -15.86 -12.24
CA ILE A 423 -9.74 -15.14 -10.99
C ILE A 423 -9.15 -13.73 -11.00
N LEU A 424 -7.89 -13.56 -11.44
CA LEU A 424 -7.25 -12.24 -11.54
C LEU A 424 -8.01 -11.32 -12.49
N SER A 425 -8.52 -11.85 -13.61
CA SER A 425 -9.34 -11.07 -14.55
C SER A 425 -10.64 -10.57 -13.91
N ILE A 426 -11.34 -11.44 -13.16
CA ILE A 426 -12.60 -11.09 -12.49
C ILE A 426 -12.36 -10.06 -11.38
N LEU A 427 -11.32 -10.25 -10.56
CA LEU A 427 -10.95 -9.30 -9.51
C LEU A 427 -10.57 -7.94 -10.11
N ALA A 428 -9.82 -7.91 -11.21
CA ALA A 428 -9.49 -6.68 -11.90
C ALA A 428 -10.74 -5.98 -12.45
N GLY A 429 -11.71 -6.73 -13.00
CA GLY A 429 -13.00 -6.19 -13.43
C GLY A 429 -13.79 -5.52 -12.29
N LEU A 430 -13.75 -6.10 -11.08
CA LEU A 430 -14.36 -5.52 -9.88
C LEU A 430 -13.62 -4.24 -9.44
N VAL A 431 -12.29 -4.24 -9.48
CA VAL A 431 -11.49 -3.04 -9.17
C VAL A 431 -11.79 -1.91 -10.17
N ILE A 432 -12.03 -2.23 -11.44
CA ILE A 432 -12.36 -1.23 -12.46
C ILE A 432 -13.71 -0.53 -12.22
N LEU A 433 -14.65 -1.17 -11.51
CA LEU A 433 -15.89 -0.51 -11.10
C LEU A 433 -15.62 0.72 -10.22
N LEU A 434 -14.50 0.73 -9.50
CA LEU A 434 -14.10 1.84 -8.64
C LEU A 434 -13.63 3.07 -9.43
N LEU A 435 -13.31 2.93 -10.74
CA LEU A 435 -12.92 4.06 -11.58
C LEU A 435 -14.13 4.90 -12.02
N PRO A 436 -13.96 6.23 -12.21
CA PRO A 436 -15.01 7.11 -12.71
C PRO A 436 -15.30 6.83 -14.19
N GLU A 437 -16.50 7.16 -14.68
CA GLU A 437 -16.85 7.01 -16.10
C GLU A 437 -16.44 8.27 -16.90
N THR A 438 -15.81 8.09 -18.07
CA THR A 438 -15.21 9.19 -18.88
C THR A 438 -15.90 9.40 -20.24
N ARG A 439 -17.03 8.74 -20.49
CA ARG A 439 -17.75 8.82 -21.77
C ARG A 439 -18.27 10.22 -22.08
N ASN A 440 -18.13 10.65 -23.35
CA ASN A 440 -18.66 11.92 -23.93
C ASN A 440 -18.19 13.19 -23.20
N GLN A 441 -17.01 13.10 -22.61
CA GLN A 441 -16.50 14.09 -21.70
C GLN A 441 -15.22 14.66 -22.35
N PRO A 442 -15.09 15.99 -22.53
CA PRO A 442 -14.01 16.59 -23.32
C PRO A 442 -12.64 16.17 -22.80
N LEU A 443 -11.66 15.99 -23.69
CA LEU A 443 -10.30 15.65 -23.26
C LEU A 443 -9.74 16.77 -22.38
N PRO A 444 -9.15 16.44 -21.23
CA PRO A 444 -8.56 17.46 -20.40
C PRO A 444 -7.23 17.93 -21.00
N ASP A 445 -7.26 19.08 -21.66
CA ASP A 445 -6.11 19.73 -22.30
C ASP A 445 -5.29 20.52 -21.30
N THR A 446 -5.94 21.02 -20.26
CA THR A 446 -5.31 21.61 -19.10
C THR A 446 -5.73 20.88 -17.85
N ILE A 447 -4.98 21.09 -16.78
CA ILE A 447 -5.36 20.62 -15.44
C ILE A 447 -6.80 21.10 -15.09
N GLN A 448 -7.15 22.31 -15.52
CA GLN A 448 -8.44 22.97 -15.30
C GLN A 448 -9.66 22.28 -15.95
N ASP A 449 -9.43 21.50 -17.00
CA ASP A 449 -10.49 20.78 -17.72
C ASP A 449 -10.88 19.46 -17.04
N VAL A 450 -10.01 18.91 -16.18
CA VAL A 450 -10.34 17.74 -15.33
C VAL A 450 -11.27 18.12 -14.19
N GLU A 451 -11.23 19.36 -13.74
CA GLU A 451 -11.94 19.85 -12.53
C GLU A 451 -13.41 20.15 -12.76
N LYS A 452 -13.77 20.47 -14.01
CA LYS A 452 -15.15 20.74 -14.42
C LYS A 452 -15.95 19.47 -14.71
N LYS A 453 -15.32 18.30 -14.62
CA LYS A 453 -15.90 16.96 -14.81
C LYS A 453 -16.15 16.28 -13.48
#